data_AF-A0A7T0KK05-F1
#
_entry.id   AF-A0A7T0KK05-F1
#
_cell.length_a   1.000
_cell.length_b   1.000
_cell.length_c   1.000
_cell.angle_alpha   90.00
_cell.angle_beta   90.00
_cell.angle_gamma   90.00
#
_symmetry.space_group_name_H-M   'P 1'
#
loop_
_entity.id
_entity.type
_entity.pdbx_description
1 polymer ?
#
loop_
_entity_poly.entity_id
_entity_poly.type
_entity_poly.pdbx_seq_one_letter_code
_entity_poly.pdbx_strand_id
1 'polypeptide(L)'
;MNNVPRGKQKEPSNVRALIVTVAILLLVPLPLALCLAGTEWLFQGGSGVPKEFVFSYLFGLLTLLATIIVVKLRERFGKDKKK
;
A
#
# COMPACT_ATOMS: atom_id res chain seq x y z
N MET A 1 -38.14 21.50 -15.18
CA MET A 1 -37.94 20.29 -14.35
C MET A 1 -36.86 19.45 -15.04
N ASN A 2 -35.59 19.72 -14.74
CA ASN A 2 -34.45 19.16 -15.50
C ASN A 2 -33.83 18.00 -14.72
N ASN A 3 -34.02 16.79 -15.21
CA ASN A 3 -33.41 15.57 -14.68
C ASN A 3 -31.98 15.46 -15.20
N VAL A 4 -31.00 15.95 -14.42
CA VAL A 4 -29.59 15.66 -14.67
C VAL A 4 -29.34 14.18 -14.34
N PRO A 5 -28.89 13.33 -15.27
CA PRO A 5 -28.49 11.98 -14.94
C PRO A 5 -27.26 12.07 -14.04
N ARG A 6 -27.45 11.77 -12.74
CA ARG A 6 -26.33 11.61 -11.81
C ARG A 6 -25.49 10.44 -12.32
N GLY A 7 -24.40 10.76 -13.01
CA GLY A 7 -23.39 9.80 -13.42
C GLY A 7 -23.07 8.93 -12.21
N LYS A 8 -23.15 7.62 -12.41
CA LYS A 8 -22.86 6.63 -11.37
C LYS A 8 -21.52 6.99 -10.74
N GLN A 9 -21.55 7.47 -9.49
CA GLN A 9 -20.34 7.61 -8.69
C GLN A 9 -19.68 6.24 -8.74
N LYS A 10 -18.60 6.11 -9.51
CA LYS A 10 -17.72 4.95 -9.46
C LYS A 10 -17.28 4.90 -8.01
N GLU A 11 -17.81 3.94 -7.26
CA GLU A 11 -17.29 3.60 -5.94
C GLU A 11 -15.76 3.57 -6.07
N PRO A 12 -15.01 4.29 -5.20
CA PRO A 12 -13.56 4.21 -5.24
C PRO A 12 -13.22 2.75 -4.98
N SER A 13 -12.86 2.01 -6.03
CA SER A 13 -12.69 0.58 -5.86
C SER A 13 -11.54 0.40 -4.89
N ASN A 14 -11.81 -0.25 -3.75
CA ASN A 14 -10.80 -0.54 -2.74
C ASN A 14 -9.58 -1.25 -3.37
N VAL A 15 -9.80 -1.93 -4.50
CA VAL A 15 -8.78 -2.52 -5.37
C VAL A 15 -7.82 -1.48 -5.95
N ARG A 16 -8.30 -0.33 -6.45
CA ARG A 16 -7.42 0.76 -6.94
C ARG A 16 -6.52 1.29 -5.83
N ALA A 17 -7.07 1.50 -4.64
CA ALA A 17 -6.27 1.92 -3.49
C ALA A 17 -5.21 0.87 -3.14
N LEU A 18 -5.58 -0.41 -3.17
CA LEU A 18 -4.65 -1.52 -2.88
C LEU A 18 -3.53 -1.60 -3.93
N ILE A 19 -3.85 -1.45 -5.22
CA ILE A 19 -2.85 -1.39 -6.31
C ILE A 19 -1.91 -0.20 -6.12
N VAL A 20 -2.45 0.99 -5.81
CA VAL A 20 -1.64 2.18 -5.56
C VAL A 20 -0.73 1.97 -4.35
N THR A 21 -1.23 1.39 -3.27
CA THR A 21 -0.41 1.12 -2.08
C THR A 21 0.68 0.09 -2.37
N VAL A 22 0.40 -0.98 -3.12
CA VAL A 22 1.42 -1.95 -3.55
C VAL A 22 2.44 -1.28 -4.47
N ALA A 23 2.00 -0.42 -5.39
CA ALA A 23 2.90 0.33 -6.26
C ALA A 23 3.81 1.26 -5.46
N ILE A 24 3.29 1.97 -4.45
CA ILE A 24 4.09 2.81 -3.55
C ILE A 24 5.09 1.96 -2.75
N LEU A 25 4.68 0.80 -2.23
CA LEU A 25 5.58 -0.12 -1.53
C LEU A 25 6.70 -0.66 -2.42
N LEU A 26 6.44 -0.87 -3.72
CA LEU A 26 7.47 -1.23 -4.68
C LEU A 26 8.38 -0.05 -5.00
N LEU A 27 7.79 1.13 -5.25
CA LEU A 27 8.47 2.24 -5.88
C LEU A 27 9.26 3.11 -4.90
N VAL A 28 8.83 3.21 -3.63
CA VAL A 28 9.50 4.04 -2.61
C VAL A 28 10.88 3.49 -2.20
N PRO A 29 11.04 2.19 -1.89
CA PRO A 29 12.34 1.66 -1.48
C PRO A 29 13.28 1.41 -2.66
N LEU A 30 12.78 1.39 -3.90
CA LEU A 30 13.56 1.11 -5.12
C LEU A 30 14.65 2.16 -5.42
N PRO A 31 14.38 3.48 -5.45
CA PRO A 31 15.42 4.49 -5.64
C PRO A 31 16.41 4.53 -4.48
N LEU A 32 15.96 4.21 -3.25
CA LEU A 32 16.84 4.12 -2.09
C LEU A 32 17.83 2.96 -2.23
N ALA A 33 17.35 1.79 -2.67
CA ALA A 33 18.20 0.62 -2.94
C ALA A 33 19.18 0.86 -4.08
N LEU A 34 18.73 1.50 -5.17
CA LEU A 34 19.60 1.90 -6.27
C LEU A 34 20.67 2.90 -5.83
N CYS A 35 20.35 3.82 -4.91
CA CYS A 35 21.30 4.79 -4.40
C CYS A 35 22.34 4.19 -3.44
N LEU A 36 21.92 3.27 -2.56
CA LEU A 36 22.79 2.72 -1.51
C LEU A 36 23.63 1.54 -1.99
N ALA A 37 23.08 0.69 -2.85
CA ALA A 37 23.74 -0.55 -3.28
C ALA A 37 23.92 -0.67 -4.80
N GLY A 38 23.60 0.39 -5.54
CA GLY A 38 23.72 0.40 -7.00
C GLY A 38 22.80 -0.62 -7.64
N THR A 39 23.25 -1.19 -8.75
CA THR A 39 22.56 -2.28 -9.46
C THR A 39 23.10 -3.66 -9.12
N GLU A 40 24.13 -3.77 -8.28
CA GLU A 40 24.80 -5.04 -7.98
C GLU A 40 23.85 -6.09 -7.38
N TRP A 41 22.88 -5.65 -6.56
CA TRP A 41 21.87 -6.52 -5.99
C TRP A 41 20.89 -7.12 -7.01
N LEU A 42 20.74 -6.48 -8.19
CA LEU A 42 19.94 -7.04 -9.30
C LEU A 42 20.67 -8.20 -10.00
N PHE A 43 22.01 -8.21 -9.95
CA PHE A 43 22.84 -9.20 -10.64
C PHE A 43 23.39 -10.29 -9.71
N GLN A 44 23.60 -9.99 -8.42
CA GLN A 44 24.08 -10.96 -7.41
C GLN A 44 22.94 -11.74 -6.71
N GLY A 45 21.69 -11.51 -7.09
CA GLY A 45 20.53 -12.19 -6.50
C GLY A 45 20.28 -11.82 -5.02
N GLY A 46 19.54 -12.66 -4.31
CA GLY A 46 19.06 -12.38 -2.94
C GLY A 46 20.15 -12.08 -1.90
N SER A 47 21.41 -12.47 -2.16
CA SER A 47 22.53 -12.18 -1.25
C SER A 47 23.10 -10.77 -1.38
N GLY A 48 22.83 -10.08 -2.49
CA GLY A 48 23.24 -8.69 -2.71
C GLY A 48 22.21 -7.67 -2.23
N VAL A 49 21.01 -8.11 -1.83
CA VAL A 49 19.94 -7.20 -1.41
C VAL A 49 20.32 -6.51 -0.10
N PRO A 50 20.33 -5.16 -0.06
CA PRO A 50 20.67 -4.41 1.15
C PRO A 50 19.71 -4.74 2.27
N LYS A 51 20.22 -4.90 3.49
CA LYS A 51 19.38 -5.21 4.65
C LYS A 51 18.38 -4.08 4.90
N GLU A 52 18.78 -2.83 4.63
CA GLU A 52 17.92 -1.66 4.72
C GLU A 52 16.74 -1.70 3.73
N PHE A 53 16.93 -2.31 2.55
CA PHE A 53 15.85 -2.48 1.57
C PHE A 53 14.79 -3.46 2.09
N VAL A 54 15.24 -4.61 2.62
CA VAL A 54 14.35 -5.60 3.24
C VAL A 54 13.61 -4.99 4.42
N PHE A 55 14.30 -4.20 5.25
CA PHE A 55 13.70 -3.55 6.41
C PHE A 55 12.63 -2.53 6.01
N SER A 56 12.89 -1.73 4.97
CA SER A 56 11.93 -0.76 4.43
C SER A 56 10.67 -1.45 3.90
N TYR A 57 10.84 -2.58 3.21
CA TYR A 57 9.73 -3.40 2.73
C TYR A 57 8.91 -3.99 3.88
N LEU A 58 9.57 -4.54 4.90
CA LEU A 58 8.93 -5.14 6.06
C LEU A 58 8.15 -4.09 6.86
N PHE A 59 8.74 -2.91 7.05
CA PHE A 59 8.10 -1.78 7.72
C PHE A 59 6.87 -1.27 6.95
N GLY A 60 6.98 -1.17 5.63
CA GLY A 60 5.86 -0.81 4.77
C GLY A 60 4.72 -1.84 4.83
N LEU A 61 5.05 -3.13 4.82
CA LEU A 61 4.08 -4.22 4.96
C LEU A 61 3.35 -4.15 6.32
N LEU A 62 4.09 -3.95 7.40
CA LEU A 62 3.53 -3.81 8.76
C LEU A 62 2.60 -2.61 8.86
N THR A 63 2.97 -1.48 8.27
CA THR A 63 2.15 -0.26 8.24
C THR A 63 0.84 -0.49 7.48
N LEU A 64 0.90 -1.21 6.35
CA LEU A 64 -0.26 -1.57 5.56
C LEU A 64 -1.19 -2.51 6.35
N LEU A 65 -0.63 -3.54 6.99
CA LEU A 65 -1.38 -4.44 7.87
C LEU A 65 -2.06 -3.69 9.01
N ALA A 66 -1.32 -2.82 9.71
CA ALA A 66 -1.85 -2.02 10.80
C ALA A 66 -3.02 -1.14 10.31
N THR A 67 -2.89 -0.53 9.13
CA THR A 67 -3.96 0.29 8.54
C THR A 67 -5.20 -0.55 8.24
N ILE A 68 -5.05 -1.73 7.63
CA ILE A 68 -6.17 -2.65 7.36
C ILE A 68 -6.85 -3.08 8.67
N ILE A 69 -6.05 -3.42 9.69
CA ILE A 69 -6.54 -3.84 11.00
C ILE A 69 -7.36 -2.70 11.64
N VAL A 70 -6.82 -1.48 11.65
CA VAL A 70 -7.50 -0.28 12.17
C VAL A 70 -8.80 -0.01 11.42
N VAL A 71 -8.80 -0.10 10.09
CA VAL A 71 -10.01 0.08 9.26
C VAL A 71 -11.06 -0.98 9.63
N LYS A 72 -10.68 -2.27 9.68
CA LYS A 72 -11.61 -3.35 10.08
C LYS A 72 -12.14 -3.19 11.51
N LEU A 73 -11.30 -2.79 12.46
CA LEU A 73 -11.71 -2.51 13.84
C LEU A 73 -12.72 -1.36 13.86
N ARG A 74 -12.45 -0.28 13.14
CA ARG A 74 -13.34 0.88 13.05
C ARG A 74 -14.67 0.53 12.40
N GLU A 75 -14.69 -0.33 11.39
CA GLU A 75 -15.93 -0.86 10.79
C GLU A 75 -16.74 -1.71 11.77
N ARG A 76 -16.08 -2.59 12.55
CA ARG A 76 -16.77 -3.38 13.59
C ARG A 76 -17.36 -2.50 14.70
N PHE A 77 -16.58 -1.56 15.24
CA PHE A 77 -17.05 -0.65 16.28
C PHE A 77 -18.08 0.37 15.77
N GLY A 78 -18.01 0.76 14.50
CA GLY A 78 -19.01 1.62 13.85
C GLY A 78 -20.36 0.92 13.64
N LYS A 79 -20.37 -0.41 13.47
CA LYS A 79 -21.59 -1.22 13.44
C LYS A 79 -22.25 -1.34 14.80
N ASP A 80 -21.46 -1.38 15.88
CA ASP A 80 -21.97 -1.53 17.25
C ASP A 80 -22.73 -0.28 17.74
N LYS A 81 -22.30 0.93 17.34
CA LYS A 81 -22.99 2.19 17.72
C LYS A 81 -24.34 2.44 17.01
N LYS A 82 -24.76 1.58 16.08
CA LYS A 82 -26.01 1.73 15.31
C LYS A 82 -27.13 0.79 15.79
N LYS A 83 -26.94 0.06 16.88
CA LYS A 83 -27.95 -0.79 17.51
C LYS A 83 -28.38 -0.17 18.84
#